data_AF-A0A1G1MKN3-F1
#
_entry.id   AF-A0A1G1MKN3-F1
#
_cell.length_a   1.000
_cell.length_b   1.000
_cell.length_c   1.000
_cell.angle_alpha   90.00
_cell.angle_beta   90.00
_cell.angle_gamma   90.00
#
_symmetry.space_group_name_H-M   'P 1'
#
loop_
_entity.id
_entity.type
_entity.pdbx_description
1 polymer ?
#
loop_
_entity_poly.entity_id
_entity_poly.type
_entity_poly.pdbx_seq_one_letter_code
_entity_poly.pdbx_strand_id
1 'polypeptide(L)'
;MTIADQPGSEEKLSILRRIALFSSCTEEHLHLVAARTRLVEYKKGEMLYREGEAAAALYIVASGRLEVFSVIDGTKHLYTVLHNGDTFGEVSLLTGEPHSATVQALNDTLIFQLEKHDFEELINRIPSLVLYLSRLLSKRLRIKGHAAGGGTEATILAIYSAARGVGRTLFTVALATSLRRETHQPVILVDVNTPEGQINRFFGGASHPHVRSIVHQGLVSDEEIAHEIQHHPAGFDFLYAGAPTTHEGHEALIAPLASELAQHYRYILMDLPIDVDATVLKALTQADLIYLVTDCTRESVIRTQALMRQLRDAVGSPPQQMKIVLNLVESERERLTSAQVAETLERPIDLALPHIETPSGEVSIDELLRLLDQRNSPYARAVRYVARDLGGLLVGLALGSGAALGLAHIGVLKVFEREHIPIDLVSGSSIGALVGGLWASGVSAQELERMALRFKNPWDIRRLFVFDLGLPAASLVIGALAGGLMGVLAGVWAGLLLGFIVCVILALLMGPLVGGPIQGAQLMAH
;
A
#
# COMPACT_ATOMS: atom_id res chain seq x y z
N MET A 1 -25.16 -36.55 -31.91
CA MET A 1 -26.30 -35.67 -31.54
C MET A 1 -26.64 -35.98 -30.10
N THR A 2 -26.55 -35.07 -29.13
CA THR A 2 -26.66 -33.61 -29.25
C THR A 2 -25.93 -32.95 -28.07
N ILE A 3 -25.15 -31.92 -28.39
CA ILE A 3 -24.55 -30.97 -27.46
C ILE A 3 -25.69 -30.02 -27.06
N ALA A 4 -26.39 -30.32 -25.97
CA ALA A 4 -27.41 -29.45 -25.38
C ALA A 4 -27.63 -29.87 -23.93
N ASP A 5 -27.58 -28.91 -23.00
CA ASP A 5 -27.79 -29.02 -21.52
C ASP A 5 -26.56 -29.10 -20.61
N GLN A 6 -25.58 -28.22 -20.80
CA GLN A 6 -24.84 -27.66 -19.67
C GLN A 6 -25.02 -26.14 -19.61
N PRO A 7 -24.96 -25.54 -18.40
CA PRO A 7 -24.68 -24.14 -18.09
C PRO A 7 -23.86 -23.24 -19.01
N GLY A 8 -23.18 -23.79 -20.00
CA GLY A 8 -21.77 -24.01 -19.68
C GLY A 8 -20.77 -23.22 -20.50
N SER A 9 -21.22 -22.63 -21.60
CA SER A 9 -20.48 -21.87 -22.61
C SER A 9 -19.97 -20.48 -22.20
N GLU A 10 -20.75 -19.51 -22.64
CA GLU A 10 -20.50 -18.08 -22.48
C GLU A 10 -20.52 -17.63 -21.02
N GLU A 11 -21.41 -18.19 -20.18
CA GLU A 11 -21.49 -17.81 -18.78
C GLU A 11 -20.19 -18.20 -18.05
N LYS A 12 -19.68 -19.40 -18.31
CA LYS A 12 -18.40 -19.88 -17.80
C LYS A 12 -17.22 -19.02 -18.28
N LEU A 13 -17.19 -18.68 -19.56
CA LEU A 13 -16.18 -17.78 -20.13
C LEU A 13 -16.25 -16.39 -19.49
N SER A 14 -17.46 -15.86 -19.26
CA SER A 14 -17.66 -14.56 -18.61
C SER A 14 -17.14 -14.53 -17.17
N ILE A 15 -17.26 -15.64 -16.45
CA ILE A 15 -16.71 -15.76 -15.09
C ILE A 15 -15.19 -15.92 -15.16
N LEU A 16 -14.67 -16.77 -16.05
CA LEU A 16 -13.23 -16.97 -16.25
C LEU A 16 -12.50 -15.68 -16.63
N ARG A 17 -13.11 -14.82 -17.46
CA ARG A 17 -12.57 -13.49 -17.81
C ARG A 17 -12.35 -12.58 -16.61
N ARG A 18 -13.15 -12.73 -15.56
CA ARG A 18 -13.10 -11.88 -14.35
C ARG A 18 -12.11 -12.38 -13.31
N ILE A 19 -11.52 -13.56 -13.52
CA ILE A 19 -10.57 -14.18 -12.61
C ILE A 19 -9.16 -13.69 -12.97
N ALA A 20 -8.46 -13.12 -11.99
CA ALA A 20 -7.16 -12.49 -12.19
C ALA A 20 -6.11 -13.46 -12.80
N LEU A 21 -6.20 -14.76 -12.48
CA LEU A 21 -5.35 -15.82 -13.06
C LEU A 21 -5.44 -15.89 -14.58
N PHE A 22 -6.60 -15.61 -15.18
CA PHE A 22 -6.80 -15.70 -16.63
C PHE A 22 -6.83 -14.35 -17.32
N SER A 23 -6.50 -13.26 -16.61
CA SER A 23 -6.51 -11.89 -17.16
C SER A 23 -5.56 -11.69 -18.35
N SER A 24 -4.50 -12.51 -18.45
CA SER A 24 -3.53 -12.51 -19.56
C SER A 24 -3.77 -13.58 -20.60
N CYS A 25 -4.85 -14.36 -20.50
CA CYS A 25 -5.20 -15.37 -21.48
C CYS A 25 -5.88 -14.73 -22.70
N THR A 26 -5.57 -15.22 -23.90
CA THR A 26 -6.33 -14.90 -25.11
C THR A 26 -7.70 -15.59 -25.05
N GLU A 27 -8.64 -15.17 -25.90
CA GLU A 27 -9.94 -15.84 -26.00
C GLU A 27 -9.80 -17.34 -26.31
N GLU A 28 -8.87 -17.72 -27.19
CA GLU A 28 -8.58 -19.12 -27.48
C GLU A 28 -8.11 -19.90 -26.23
N HIS A 29 -7.22 -19.29 -25.44
CA HIS A 29 -6.77 -19.87 -24.17
C HIS A 29 -7.90 -19.97 -23.13
N LEU A 30 -8.79 -18.98 -23.05
CA LEU A 30 -9.95 -19.02 -22.18
C LEU A 30 -10.91 -20.15 -22.56
N HIS A 31 -11.13 -20.37 -23.86
CA HIS A 31 -11.92 -21.51 -24.35
C HIS A 31 -11.28 -22.86 -23.98
N LEU A 32 -9.95 -22.98 -24.08
CA LEU A 32 -9.20 -24.16 -23.62
C LEU A 32 -9.39 -24.42 -22.12
N VAL A 33 -9.25 -23.39 -21.28
CA VAL A 33 -9.47 -23.49 -19.83
C VAL A 33 -10.93 -23.83 -19.51
N ALA A 34 -11.88 -23.18 -20.18
CA ALA A 34 -13.30 -23.44 -20.01
C ALA A 34 -13.68 -24.88 -20.39
N ALA A 35 -13.03 -25.46 -21.41
CA ALA A 35 -13.28 -26.83 -21.83
C ALA A 35 -12.74 -27.87 -20.82
N ARG A 36 -11.67 -27.54 -20.08
CA ARG A 36 -11.01 -28.47 -19.14
C ARG A 36 -11.44 -28.31 -17.68
N THR A 37 -12.12 -27.22 -17.34
CA THR A 37 -12.67 -27.01 -16.00
C THR A 37 -14.03 -27.70 -15.83
N ARG A 38 -14.37 -28.15 -14.62
CA ARG A 38 -15.70 -28.67 -14.26
C ARG A 38 -16.31 -27.81 -13.18
N LEU A 39 -17.61 -27.53 -13.26
CA LEU A 39 -18.31 -26.83 -12.19
C LEU A 39 -18.84 -27.85 -11.19
N VAL A 40 -18.44 -27.72 -9.93
CA VAL A 40 -18.83 -28.61 -8.84
C VAL A 40 -19.48 -27.80 -7.73
N GLU A 41 -20.61 -28.28 -7.23
CA GLU A 41 -21.33 -27.68 -6.10
C GLU A 41 -20.92 -28.34 -4.79
N TYR A 42 -20.64 -27.51 -3.79
CA TYR A 42 -20.36 -27.90 -2.41
C TYR A 42 -21.41 -27.31 -1.48
N LYS A 43 -21.99 -28.13 -0.60
CA LYS A 43 -22.95 -27.68 0.40
C LYS A 43 -22.27 -27.07 1.61
N LYS A 44 -22.99 -26.21 2.33
CA LYS A 44 -22.49 -25.63 3.59
C LYS A 44 -21.93 -26.71 4.53
N GLY A 45 -20.70 -26.52 4.97
CA GLY A 45 -19.98 -27.41 5.88
C GLY A 45 -19.22 -28.54 5.19
N GLU A 46 -19.33 -28.70 3.87
CA GLU A 46 -18.54 -29.70 3.15
C GLU A 46 -17.07 -29.29 3.05
N MET A 47 -16.19 -30.27 3.18
CA MET A 47 -14.75 -30.10 3.06
C MET A 47 -14.34 -30.29 1.60
N LEU A 48 -13.52 -29.36 1.10
CA LEU A 48 -12.96 -29.47 -0.24
C LEU A 48 -11.70 -30.34 -0.21
N TYR A 49 -10.83 -30.07 0.77
CA TYR A 49 -9.67 -30.88 1.12
C TYR A 49 -9.20 -30.55 2.53
N ARG A 50 -8.38 -31.43 3.10
CA ARG A 50 -7.77 -31.27 4.42
C ARG A 50 -6.28 -30.98 4.31
N GLU A 51 -5.77 -30.33 5.36
CA GLU A 51 -4.33 -30.19 5.54
C GLU A 51 -3.66 -31.58 5.52
N GLY A 52 -2.54 -31.70 4.81
CA GLY A 52 -1.80 -32.94 4.61
C GLY A 52 -2.32 -33.83 3.47
N GLU A 53 -3.46 -33.52 2.84
CA GLU A 53 -3.91 -34.24 1.65
C GLU A 53 -3.12 -33.84 0.41
N ALA A 54 -2.95 -34.79 -0.52
CA ALA A 54 -2.26 -34.54 -1.78
C ALA A 54 -3.11 -33.67 -2.72
N ALA A 55 -2.45 -32.80 -3.50
CA ALA A 55 -3.13 -31.92 -4.43
C ALA A 55 -3.81 -32.70 -5.58
N ALA A 56 -5.13 -32.56 -5.67
CA ALA A 56 -5.94 -33.21 -6.71
C ALA A 56 -6.31 -32.27 -7.87
N ALA A 57 -6.53 -30.99 -7.58
CA ALA A 57 -7.02 -30.02 -8.54
C ALA A 57 -6.65 -28.58 -8.15
N LEU A 58 -6.77 -27.67 -9.12
CA LEU A 58 -6.82 -26.24 -8.91
C LEU A 58 -8.30 -25.86 -8.76
N TYR A 59 -8.59 -24.97 -7.81
CA TYR A 59 -9.95 -24.59 -7.50
C TYR A 59 -10.14 -23.09 -7.64
N ILE A 60 -11.28 -22.70 -8.20
CA ILE A 60 -11.67 -21.31 -8.36
C ILE A 60 -13.09 -21.11 -7.87
N VAL A 61 -13.31 -20.14 -6.99
CA VAL A 61 -14.63 -19.85 -6.44
C VAL A 61 -15.47 -19.14 -7.50
N ALA A 62 -16.43 -19.83 -8.09
CA ALA A 62 -17.39 -19.21 -9.01
C ALA A 62 -18.43 -18.39 -8.25
N SER A 63 -18.94 -18.96 -7.14
CA SER A 63 -19.89 -18.30 -6.25
C SER A 63 -19.86 -18.95 -4.87
N GLY A 64 -19.89 -18.17 -3.79
CA GLY A 64 -19.94 -18.65 -2.41
C GLY A 64 -18.74 -18.21 -1.59
N ARG A 65 -18.56 -18.80 -0.40
CA ARG A 65 -17.47 -18.48 0.52
C ARG A 65 -16.90 -19.73 1.15
N LEU A 66 -15.57 -19.76 1.23
CA LEU A 66 -14.83 -20.86 1.85
C LEU A 66 -13.98 -20.31 2.99
N GLU A 67 -13.81 -21.05 4.07
CA GLU A 67 -12.81 -20.74 5.08
C GLU A 67 -11.56 -21.62 4.90
N VAL A 68 -10.40 -21.04 5.16
CA VAL A 68 -9.10 -21.71 5.11
C VAL A 68 -8.48 -21.68 6.51
N PHE A 69 -8.21 -22.84 7.10
CA PHE A 69 -7.74 -22.93 8.48
C PHE A 69 -6.84 -24.15 8.71
N SER A 70 -6.04 -24.10 9.78
CA SER A 70 -5.37 -25.26 10.36
C SER A 70 -5.86 -25.49 11.79
N VAL A 71 -5.64 -26.70 12.31
CA VAL A 71 -5.90 -27.01 13.72
C VAL A 71 -4.56 -27.32 14.39
N ILE A 72 -4.08 -26.38 15.20
CA ILE A 72 -2.82 -26.50 15.95
C ILE A 72 -3.19 -26.61 17.43
N ASP A 73 -2.71 -27.65 18.10
CA ASP A 73 -3.00 -27.93 19.51
C ASP A 73 -4.50 -27.92 19.87
N GLY A 74 -5.34 -28.43 18.95
CA GLY A 74 -6.80 -28.47 19.11
C GLY A 74 -7.51 -27.13 18.91
N THR A 75 -6.78 -26.05 18.64
CA THR A 75 -7.33 -24.72 18.39
C THR A 75 -7.40 -24.47 16.88
N LYS A 76 -8.57 -24.01 16.41
CA LYS A 76 -8.78 -23.65 15.00
C LYS A 76 -8.13 -22.29 14.71
N HIS A 77 -7.08 -22.29 13.90
CA HIS A 77 -6.43 -21.07 13.42
C HIS A 77 -6.95 -20.74 12.01
N LEU A 78 -7.85 -19.75 11.93
CA LEU A 78 -8.37 -19.24 10.66
C LEU A 78 -7.30 -18.39 9.97
N TYR A 79 -6.88 -18.78 8.77
CA TYR A 79 -5.93 -18.01 7.97
C TYR A 79 -6.65 -16.96 7.13
N THR A 80 -7.72 -17.34 6.45
CA THR A 80 -8.48 -16.42 5.58
C THR A 80 -9.86 -16.98 5.19
N VAL A 81 -10.68 -16.14 4.55
CA VAL A 81 -11.93 -16.51 3.89
C VAL A 81 -11.82 -16.19 2.41
N LEU A 82 -12.07 -17.18 1.56
CA LEU A 82 -12.09 -17.05 0.10
C LEU A 82 -13.46 -16.63 -0.40
N HIS A 83 -13.47 -15.80 -1.44
CA HIS A 83 -14.64 -15.19 -2.07
C HIS A 83 -14.67 -15.48 -3.58
N ASN A 84 -15.78 -15.13 -4.23
CA ASN A 84 -15.94 -15.24 -5.68
C ASN A 84 -14.75 -14.64 -6.44
N GLY A 85 -14.19 -15.40 -7.38
CA GLY A 85 -13.01 -15.06 -8.16
C GLY A 85 -11.68 -15.54 -7.56
N ASP A 86 -11.66 -15.90 -6.27
CA ASP A 86 -10.44 -16.38 -5.63
C ASP A 86 -10.03 -17.75 -6.16
N THR A 87 -8.72 -17.91 -6.33
CA THR A 87 -8.09 -19.17 -6.74
C THR A 87 -7.26 -19.75 -5.59
N PHE A 88 -7.32 -21.07 -5.43
CA PHE A 88 -6.64 -21.81 -4.37
C PHE A 88 -6.26 -23.24 -4.78
N GLY A 89 -5.30 -23.84 -4.07
CA GLY A 89 -4.75 -25.16 -4.36
C GLY A 89 -3.53 -25.16 -5.29
N GLU A 90 -3.18 -24.00 -5.84
CA GLU A 90 -2.09 -23.83 -6.80
C GLU A 90 -0.71 -24.16 -6.22
N VAL A 91 -0.48 -23.83 -4.94
CA VAL A 91 0.79 -24.10 -4.24
C VAL A 91 1.10 -25.58 -4.25
N SER A 92 0.16 -26.41 -3.80
CA SER A 92 0.36 -27.85 -3.66
C SER A 92 0.44 -28.54 -5.03
N LEU A 93 -0.26 -28.02 -6.05
CA LEU A 93 -0.12 -28.52 -7.41
C LEU A 93 1.27 -28.25 -8.00
N LEU A 94 1.81 -27.05 -7.80
CA LEU A 94 3.08 -26.61 -8.41
C LEU A 94 4.30 -27.13 -7.66
N THR A 95 4.24 -27.18 -6.32
CA THR A 95 5.36 -27.67 -5.49
C THR A 95 5.38 -29.18 -5.35
N GLY A 96 4.23 -29.84 -5.57
CA GLY A 96 4.04 -31.26 -5.28
C GLY A 96 3.91 -31.58 -3.79
N GLU A 97 3.98 -30.58 -2.90
CA GLU A 97 3.77 -30.76 -1.47
C GLU A 97 2.28 -30.93 -1.12
N PRO A 98 1.95 -31.62 -0.03
CA PRO A 98 0.57 -31.69 0.46
C PRO A 98 -0.05 -30.32 0.78
N HIS A 99 -1.37 -30.26 0.91
CA HIS A 99 -2.08 -29.04 1.28
C HIS A 99 -1.66 -28.54 2.67
N SER A 100 -1.28 -27.25 2.75
CA SER A 100 -0.80 -26.62 4.00
C SER A 100 -1.91 -26.10 4.92
N ALA A 101 -3.18 -26.27 4.54
CA ALA A 101 -4.34 -25.88 5.31
C ALA A 101 -5.57 -26.70 4.88
N THR A 102 -6.60 -26.70 5.70
CA THR A 102 -7.92 -27.28 5.41
C THR A 102 -8.83 -26.21 4.81
N VAL A 103 -9.67 -26.59 3.84
CA VAL A 103 -10.65 -25.69 3.19
C VAL A 103 -12.06 -26.24 3.32
N GLN A 104 -12.98 -25.43 3.83
CA GLN A 104 -14.38 -25.79 4.10
C GLN A 104 -15.36 -24.75 3.54
N ALA A 105 -16.49 -25.20 3.01
CA ALA A 105 -17.54 -24.32 2.54
C ALA A 105 -18.34 -23.69 3.70
N LEU A 106 -18.40 -22.36 3.77
CA LEU A 106 -19.19 -21.64 4.78
C LEU A 106 -20.68 -21.56 4.41
N ASN A 107 -20.98 -21.66 3.12
CA ASN A 107 -22.31 -21.70 2.52
C ASN A 107 -22.27 -22.56 1.25
N ASP A 108 -23.44 -22.80 0.65
CA ASP A 108 -23.52 -23.46 -0.66
C ASP A 108 -22.66 -22.68 -1.66
N THR A 109 -21.68 -23.38 -2.26
CA THR A 109 -20.58 -22.79 -3.03
C THR A 109 -20.41 -23.55 -4.34
N LEU A 110 -20.26 -22.82 -5.43
CA LEU A 110 -19.94 -23.34 -6.75
C LEU A 110 -18.46 -23.10 -7.05
N ILE A 111 -17.74 -24.16 -7.41
CA ILE A 111 -16.31 -24.17 -7.65
C ILE A 111 -16.01 -24.66 -9.06
N PHE A 112 -15.21 -23.91 -9.82
CA PHE A 112 -14.55 -24.49 -10.98
C PHE A 112 -13.34 -25.30 -10.52
N GLN A 113 -13.34 -26.59 -10.85
CA GLN A 113 -12.25 -27.50 -10.64
C GLN A 113 -11.51 -27.75 -11.93
N LEU A 114 -10.19 -27.65 -11.87
CA LEU A 114 -9.28 -28.05 -12.93
C LEU A 114 -8.39 -29.15 -12.39
N GLU A 115 -8.59 -30.39 -12.86
CA GLU A 115 -7.86 -31.55 -12.35
C GLU A 115 -6.34 -31.39 -12.60
N LYS A 116 -5.52 -31.99 -11.74
CA LYS A 116 -4.06 -31.88 -11.80
C LYS A 116 -3.49 -32.16 -13.19
N HIS A 117 -3.95 -33.21 -13.87
CA HIS A 117 -3.49 -33.56 -15.21
C HIS A 117 -3.83 -32.48 -16.25
N ASP A 118 -5.04 -31.94 -16.20
CA ASP A 118 -5.47 -30.87 -17.10
C ASP A 118 -4.74 -29.56 -16.81
N PHE A 119 -4.47 -29.27 -15.53
CA PHE A 119 -3.66 -28.14 -15.10
C PHE A 119 -2.23 -28.25 -15.67
N GLU A 120 -1.59 -29.40 -15.50
CA GLU A 120 -0.24 -29.67 -16.05
C GLU A 120 -0.20 -29.52 -17.57
N GLU A 121 -1.25 -29.96 -18.29
CA GLU A 121 -1.32 -29.76 -19.74
C GLU A 121 -1.50 -28.28 -20.12
N LEU A 122 -2.35 -27.55 -19.39
CA LEU A 122 -2.62 -26.13 -19.65
C LEU A 122 -1.41 -25.24 -19.39
N ILE A 123 -0.66 -25.46 -18.30
CA ILE A 123 0.54 -24.67 -18.01
C ILE A 123 1.65 -24.90 -19.05
N ASN A 124 1.72 -26.09 -19.63
CA ASN A 124 2.67 -26.40 -20.71
C ASN A 124 2.27 -25.74 -22.04
N ARG A 125 0.97 -25.56 -22.29
CA ARG A 125 0.45 -24.91 -23.51
C ARG A 125 0.36 -23.39 -23.40
N ILE A 126 0.22 -22.85 -22.19
CA ILE A 126 -0.03 -21.43 -21.93
C ILE A 126 1.05 -20.89 -20.97
N PRO A 127 2.23 -20.49 -21.50
CA PRO A 127 3.34 -20.02 -20.66
C PRO A 127 3.00 -18.81 -19.78
N SER A 128 2.04 -17.96 -20.17
CA SER A 128 1.60 -16.82 -19.37
C SER A 128 0.97 -17.23 -18.04
N LEU A 129 0.32 -18.40 -17.97
CA LEU A 129 -0.22 -18.94 -16.72
C LEU A 129 0.89 -19.35 -15.76
N VAL A 130 1.98 -19.95 -16.26
CA VAL A 130 3.15 -20.31 -15.45
C VAL A 130 3.76 -19.08 -14.82
N LEU A 131 3.97 -18.01 -15.60
CA LEU A 131 4.55 -16.77 -15.10
C LEU A 131 3.66 -16.10 -14.05
N TYR A 132 2.34 -16.05 -14.28
CA TYR A 132 1.40 -15.49 -13.32
C TYR A 132 1.39 -16.30 -12.00
N LEU A 133 1.30 -17.62 -12.11
CA LEU A 133 1.27 -18.51 -10.94
C LEU A 133 2.60 -18.47 -10.18
N SER A 134 3.73 -18.43 -10.88
CA SER A 134 5.05 -18.29 -10.25
C SER A 134 5.12 -17.01 -9.41
N ARG A 135 4.67 -15.87 -9.96
CA ARG A 135 4.59 -14.60 -9.21
C ARG A 135 3.62 -14.66 -8.04
N LEU A 136 2.45 -15.30 -8.21
CA LEU A 136 1.46 -15.44 -7.15
C LEU A 136 2.00 -16.30 -5.99
N LEU A 137 2.70 -17.39 -6.30
CA LEU A 137 3.40 -18.22 -5.31
C LEU A 137 4.49 -17.45 -4.59
N SER A 138 5.36 -16.74 -5.31
CA SER A 138 6.40 -15.91 -4.71
C SER A 138 5.79 -14.87 -3.75
N LYS A 139 4.69 -14.22 -4.15
CA LYS A 139 3.95 -13.27 -3.32
C LYS A 139 3.35 -13.91 -2.07
N ARG A 140 2.85 -15.16 -2.14
CA ARG A 140 2.27 -15.88 -0.98
C ARG A 140 3.34 -16.46 -0.04
N LEU A 141 4.46 -16.95 -0.58
CA LEU A 141 5.63 -17.37 0.20
C LEU A 141 6.22 -16.19 0.97
N ARG A 142 6.15 -14.97 0.40
CA ARG A 142 6.52 -13.72 1.07
C ARG A 142 5.65 -13.39 2.30
N ILE A 143 4.39 -13.85 2.35
CA ILE A 143 3.48 -13.63 3.49
C ILE A 143 3.76 -14.63 4.62
N LYS A 144 4.14 -15.88 4.32
CA LYS A 144 4.56 -16.85 5.34
C LYS A 144 6.02 -16.67 5.81
N GLY A 145 6.87 -15.99 5.02
CA GLY A 145 8.30 -15.80 5.27
C GLY A 145 8.71 -14.55 6.07
N HIS A 146 7.80 -13.83 6.73
CA HIS A 146 8.17 -12.69 7.58
C HIS A 146 8.87 -13.07 8.91
N ALA A 147 9.19 -14.36 9.09
CA ALA A 147 10.16 -14.82 10.07
C ALA A 147 11.27 -15.60 9.33
N ALA A 148 12.50 -15.08 9.40
CA ALA A 148 13.73 -15.60 8.78
C ALA A 148 13.95 -15.18 7.31
N GLY A 149 14.91 -14.27 7.13
CA GLY A 149 15.18 -13.56 5.88
C GLY A 149 15.84 -14.35 4.76
N GLY A 150 15.88 -13.73 3.58
CA GLY A 150 16.62 -14.18 2.40
C GLY A 150 15.90 -13.83 1.09
N GLY A 151 16.62 -13.18 0.15
CA GLY A 151 16.25 -13.03 -1.26
C GLY A 151 15.01 -12.17 -1.55
N THR A 152 15.18 -10.87 -1.73
CA THR A 152 14.06 -9.94 -1.90
C THR A 152 13.63 -9.77 -3.36
N GLU A 153 12.52 -10.41 -3.74
CA GLU A 153 11.82 -10.26 -5.03
C GLU A 153 11.43 -8.80 -5.33
N ALA A 154 11.35 -8.38 -6.59
CA ALA A 154 10.99 -7.02 -6.94
C ALA A 154 9.61 -6.57 -6.41
N THR A 155 9.49 -5.30 -6.04
CA THR A 155 8.23 -4.62 -5.73
C THR A 155 7.93 -3.62 -6.82
N ILE A 156 6.82 -3.83 -7.54
CA ILE A 156 6.40 -2.95 -8.63
C ILE A 156 5.39 -1.92 -8.10
N LEU A 157 5.73 -0.64 -8.22
CA LEU A 157 4.92 0.49 -7.79
C LEU A 157 4.43 1.23 -9.04
N ALA A 158 3.11 1.34 -9.22
CA ALA A 158 2.55 2.21 -10.25
C ALA A 158 2.20 3.56 -9.63
N ILE A 159 2.66 4.65 -10.23
CA ILE A 159 2.31 6.01 -9.83
C ILE A 159 1.45 6.62 -10.93
N TYR A 160 0.25 7.05 -10.57
CA TYR A 160 -0.75 7.48 -11.54
C TYR A 160 -1.54 8.70 -11.05
N SER A 161 -2.04 9.52 -11.98
CA SER A 161 -2.85 10.69 -11.69
C SER A 161 -3.84 10.97 -12.82
N ALA A 162 -5.05 11.42 -12.46
CA ALA A 162 -6.09 11.78 -13.43
C ALA A 162 -5.96 13.23 -13.94
N ALA A 163 -5.08 14.03 -13.33
CA ALA A 163 -4.87 15.43 -13.65
C ALA A 163 -3.39 15.75 -13.87
N ARG A 164 -3.14 16.78 -14.70
CA ARG A 164 -1.81 17.34 -14.97
C ARG A 164 -1.39 18.23 -13.80
N GLY A 165 -0.08 18.29 -13.54
CA GLY A 165 0.46 19.26 -12.57
C GLY A 165 0.19 18.95 -11.10
N VAL A 166 -0.46 17.82 -10.76
CA VAL A 166 -0.73 17.45 -9.36
C VAL A 166 0.52 16.99 -8.58
N GLY A 167 1.71 17.03 -9.19
CA GLY A 167 2.97 16.64 -8.56
C GLY A 167 3.30 15.14 -8.64
N ARG A 168 2.68 14.39 -9.56
CA ARG A 168 2.92 12.95 -9.76
C ARG A 168 4.41 12.64 -9.98
N THR A 169 4.99 13.23 -11.03
CA THR A 169 6.41 13.07 -11.37
C THR A 169 7.34 13.44 -10.22
N LEU A 170 7.06 14.56 -9.54
CA LEU A 170 7.83 15.02 -8.39
C LEU A 170 7.83 13.97 -7.27
N PHE A 171 6.66 13.44 -6.94
CA PHE A 171 6.50 12.37 -5.97
C PHE A 171 7.23 11.09 -6.41
N THR A 172 7.13 10.69 -7.68
CA THR A 172 7.83 9.50 -8.21
C THR A 172 9.34 9.60 -8.03
N VAL A 173 9.95 10.72 -8.43
CA VAL A 173 11.40 10.95 -8.29
C VAL A 173 11.81 11.03 -6.82
N ALA A 174 11.00 11.70 -5.98
CA ALA A 174 11.24 11.80 -4.55
C ALA A 174 11.21 10.42 -3.87
N LEU A 175 10.25 9.58 -4.24
CA LEU A 175 10.10 8.24 -3.72
C LEU A 175 11.23 7.32 -4.17
N ALA A 176 11.63 7.36 -5.45
CA ALA A 176 12.77 6.60 -5.96
C ALA A 176 14.06 6.95 -5.19
N THR A 177 14.31 8.25 -5.01
CA THR A 177 15.45 8.77 -4.26
C THR A 177 15.42 8.30 -2.80
N SER A 178 14.26 8.41 -2.14
CA SER A 178 14.11 8.01 -0.73
C SER A 178 14.22 6.51 -0.52
N LEU A 179 13.66 5.69 -1.42
CA LEU A 179 13.81 4.24 -1.41
C LEU A 179 15.28 3.84 -1.50
N ARG A 180 16.03 4.41 -2.46
CA ARG A 180 17.45 4.13 -2.62
C ARG A 180 18.24 4.48 -1.37
N ARG A 181 17.95 5.63 -0.76
CA ARG A 181 18.66 6.14 0.43
C ARG A 181 18.36 5.36 1.69
N GLU A 182 17.10 5.00 1.94
CA GLU A 182 16.70 4.32 3.18
C GLU A 182 16.96 2.82 3.13
N THR A 183 16.74 2.19 1.98
CA THR A 183 16.83 0.72 1.85
C THR A 183 18.18 0.26 1.34
N HIS A 184 18.95 1.13 0.67
CA HIS A 184 20.17 0.79 -0.07
C HIS A 184 19.99 -0.31 -1.12
N GLN A 185 18.75 -0.60 -1.51
CA GLN A 185 18.43 -1.59 -2.54
C GLN A 185 18.46 -0.97 -3.94
N PRO A 186 18.59 -1.79 -5.01
CA PRO A 186 18.49 -1.32 -6.38
C PRO A 186 17.07 -0.81 -6.70
N VAL A 187 16.99 0.38 -7.28
CA VAL A 187 15.73 1.06 -7.63
C VAL A 187 15.80 1.49 -9.09
N ILE A 188 14.76 1.21 -9.88
CA ILE A 188 14.59 1.75 -11.22
C ILE A 188 13.27 2.51 -11.34
N LEU A 189 13.31 3.66 -12.02
CA LEU A 189 12.15 4.44 -12.43
C LEU A 189 11.94 4.25 -13.93
N VAL A 190 10.76 3.75 -14.30
CA VAL A 190 10.32 3.54 -15.68
C VAL A 190 9.30 4.62 -16.04
N ASP A 191 9.64 5.49 -16.98
CA ASP A 191 8.72 6.50 -17.51
C ASP A 191 7.94 5.91 -18.70
N VAL A 192 6.62 5.78 -18.55
CA VAL A 192 5.72 5.26 -19.59
C VAL A 192 5.02 6.40 -20.36
N ASN A 193 5.31 7.67 -20.04
CA ASN A 193 4.72 8.82 -20.72
C ASN A 193 5.30 9.03 -22.13
N THR A 194 4.64 9.83 -22.97
CA THR A 194 5.16 10.27 -24.27
C THR A 194 6.44 11.12 -24.15
N PRO A 195 7.24 11.28 -25.23
CA PRO A 195 8.59 11.87 -25.15
C PRO A 195 8.64 13.32 -24.64
N GLU A 196 7.51 14.03 -24.65
CA GLU A 196 7.37 15.40 -24.14
C GLU A 196 7.05 15.47 -22.62
N GLY A 197 7.15 14.34 -21.91
CA GLY A 197 6.87 14.21 -20.49
C GLY A 197 7.66 15.16 -19.58
N GLN A 198 7.09 15.50 -18.42
CA GLN A 198 7.75 16.35 -17.41
C GLN A 198 9.02 15.71 -16.84
N ILE A 199 9.09 14.37 -16.78
CA ILE A 199 10.29 13.63 -16.38
C ILE A 199 11.44 13.95 -17.33
N ASN A 200 11.25 13.92 -18.65
CA ASN A 200 12.30 14.24 -19.61
C ASN A 200 12.89 15.66 -19.39
N ARG A 201 12.03 16.64 -19.09
CA ARG A 201 12.47 17.98 -18.68
C ARG A 201 13.20 17.99 -17.34
N PHE A 202 12.74 17.19 -16.39
CA PHE A 202 13.38 17.01 -15.09
C PHE A 202 14.82 16.50 -15.26
N PHE A 203 15.07 15.51 -16.13
CA PHE A 203 16.37 14.85 -16.33
C PHE A 203 17.25 15.50 -17.42
N GLY A 204 16.94 16.72 -17.86
CA GLY A 204 17.87 17.52 -18.69
C GLY A 204 17.69 17.40 -20.21
N GLY A 205 16.54 16.92 -20.71
CA GLY A 205 16.15 17.06 -22.11
C GLY A 205 17.05 16.35 -23.12
N ALA A 206 17.79 15.32 -22.71
CA ALA A 206 18.57 14.52 -23.64
C ALA A 206 17.62 13.76 -24.59
N SER A 207 18.00 13.67 -25.87
CA SER A 207 17.33 12.80 -26.84
C SER A 207 17.52 11.36 -26.40
N HIS A 208 16.58 10.84 -25.61
CA HIS A 208 16.65 9.49 -25.10
C HIS A 208 16.35 8.50 -26.23
N PRO A 209 17.19 7.47 -26.43
CA PRO A 209 16.88 6.45 -27.41
C PRO A 209 15.62 5.69 -26.95
N HIS A 210 14.86 5.23 -27.94
CA HIS A 210 13.50 4.73 -27.73
C HIS A 210 13.54 3.24 -27.45
N VAL A 211 12.76 2.74 -26.48
CA VAL A 211 12.57 1.29 -26.21
C VAL A 211 12.10 0.48 -27.45
N ARG A 212 11.70 1.14 -28.55
CA ARG A 212 11.50 0.48 -29.85
C ARG A 212 12.80 -0.04 -30.51
N SER A 213 14.00 0.37 -30.08
CA SER A 213 15.27 -0.26 -30.49
C SER A 213 15.52 -1.61 -29.81
N ILE A 214 14.80 -1.90 -28.71
CA ILE A 214 15.02 -3.06 -27.82
C ILE A 214 14.08 -4.23 -28.14
N VAL A 215 13.15 -4.07 -29.09
CA VAL A 215 12.11 -5.07 -29.33
C VAL A 215 11.99 -5.36 -30.83
N HIS A 216 12.83 -6.28 -31.29
CA HIS A 216 12.58 -7.01 -32.52
C HIS A 216 11.74 -8.25 -32.21
N GLN A 217 10.52 -8.33 -32.76
CA GLN A 217 9.68 -9.55 -32.78
C GLN A 217 9.12 -10.03 -31.43
N GLY A 218 8.92 -9.14 -30.45
CA GLY A 218 8.23 -9.49 -29.18
C GLY A 218 9.11 -10.21 -28.15
N LEU A 219 10.41 -10.29 -28.41
CA LEU A 219 11.44 -10.65 -27.44
C LEU A 219 12.15 -9.36 -27.03
N VAL A 220 12.33 -9.20 -25.73
CA VAL A 220 13.15 -8.13 -25.15
C VAL A 220 14.52 -8.76 -24.89
N SER A 221 15.60 -8.21 -25.45
CA SER A 221 16.94 -8.73 -25.17
C SER A 221 17.56 -8.00 -23.96
N ASP A 222 18.15 -8.77 -23.05
CA ASP A 222 18.77 -8.25 -21.82
C ASP A 222 19.86 -7.21 -22.12
N GLU A 223 20.61 -7.40 -23.21
CA GLU A 223 21.68 -6.50 -23.65
C GLU A 223 21.14 -5.14 -24.13
N GLU A 224 20.00 -5.10 -24.81
CA GLU A 224 19.42 -3.86 -25.32
C GLU A 224 18.77 -3.03 -24.20
N ILE A 225 18.13 -3.67 -23.20
CA ILE A 225 17.60 -2.93 -22.03
C ILE A 225 18.74 -2.27 -21.27
N ALA A 226 19.82 -3.03 -21.03
CA ALA A 226 20.97 -2.52 -20.29
C ALA A 226 21.61 -1.27 -20.92
N HIS A 227 21.57 -1.14 -22.25
CA HIS A 227 22.10 0.04 -22.96
C HIS A 227 21.22 1.29 -22.83
N GLU A 228 19.92 1.12 -22.57
CA GLU A 228 18.94 2.20 -22.49
C GLU A 228 18.70 2.68 -21.06
N ILE A 229 19.17 1.90 -20.07
CA ILE A 229 19.16 2.29 -18.66
C ILE A 229 20.17 3.41 -18.41
N GLN A 230 19.68 4.48 -17.79
CA GLN A 230 20.49 5.63 -17.38
C GLN A 230 20.65 5.66 -15.87
N HIS A 231 21.86 5.95 -15.40
CA HIS A 231 22.14 6.09 -13.97
C HIS A 231 21.88 7.53 -13.51
N HIS A 232 20.99 7.72 -12.54
CA HIS A 232 20.74 9.03 -11.96
C HIS A 232 21.73 9.33 -10.82
N PRO A 233 22.23 10.58 -10.65
CA PRO A 233 23.16 10.94 -9.58
C PRO A 233 22.65 10.65 -8.16
N ALA A 234 21.34 10.57 -7.96
CA ALA A 234 20.74 10.19 -6.67
C ALA A 234 20.88 8.69 -6.35
N GLY A 235 21.47 7.89 -7.25
CA GLY A 235 21.84 6.50 -7.03
C GLY A 235 20.80 5.46 -7.46
N PHE A 236 19.77 5.87 -8.19
CA PHE A 236 18.76 4.98 -8.79
C PHE A 236 18.89 5.01 -10.32
N ASP A 237 18.29 4.04 -10.99
CA ASP A 237 18.34 3.89 -12.44
C ASP A 237 17.05 4.37 -13.09
N PHE A 238 17.14 4.78 -14.35
CA PHE A 238 16.06 5.38 -15.10
C PHE A 238 15.94 4.73 -16.47
N LEU A 239 14.72 4.38 -16.86
CA LEU A 239 14.41 3.86 -18.18
C LEU A 239 13.22 4.62 -18.76
N TYR A 240 13.37 5.09 -19.99
CA TYR A 240 12.28 5.72 -20.72
C TYR A 240 11.62 4.68 -21.64
N ALA A 241 10.38 4.28 -21.32
CA ALA A 241 9.62 3.25 -22.04
C ALA A 241 8.50 3.78 -22.94
N GLY A 242 8.36 5.11 -23.05
CA GLY A 242 7.29 5.74 -23.82
C GLY A 242 7.45 5.70 -25.34
N ALA A 243 6.35 5.45 -26.06
CA ALA A 243 6.31 5.48 -27.52
C ALA A 243 5.97 6.87 -28.08
N PRO A 244 6.49 7.24 -29.27
CA PRO A 244 5.90 8.30 -30.07
C PRO A 244 4.50 7.87 -30.49
N THR A 245 3.54 8.76 -30.28
CA THR A 245 2.13 8.66 -30.64
C THR A 245 1.89 7.86 -31.93
N THR A 246 0.90 6.97 -31.88
CA THR A 246 0.37 6.07 -32.95
C THR A 246 0.99 4.66 -32.95
N HIS A 247 0.27 3.66 -32.41
CA HIS A 247 0.11 2.27 -32.89
C HIS A 247 -0.34 1.32 -31.76
N GLU A 248 -1.29 0.42 -32.09
CA GLU A 248 -1.77 -0.69 -31.25
C GLU A 248 -0.64 -1.70 -30.94
N GLY A 249 -0.62 -2.30 -29.74
CA GLY A 249 0.24 -3.43 -29.38
C GLY A 249 1.37 -3.17 -28.37
N HIS A 250 1.50 -1.96 -27.80
CA HIS A 250 2.53 -1.65 -26.78
C HIS A 250 2.23 -2.23 -25.41
N GLU A 251 0.96 -2.48 -25.09
CA GLU A 251 0.53 -3.12 -23.86
C GLU A 251 1.14 -4.52 -23.69
N ALA A 252 1.47 -5.21 -24.78
CA ALA A 252 2.14 -6.52 -24.75
C ALA A 252 3.56 -6.46 -24.17
N LEU A 253 4.21 -5.29 -24.19
CA LEU A 253 5.61 -5.11 -23.77
C LEU A 253 5.78 -4.81 -22.28
N ILE A 254 4.73 -4.30 -21.63
CA ILE A 254 4.80 -3.91 -20.21
C ILE A 254 5.08 -5.11 -19.31
N ALA A 255 4.46 -6.26 -19.57
CA ALA A 255 4.64 -7.46 -18.75
C ALA A 255 6.03 -8.10 -18.90
N PRO A 256 6.58 -8.29 -20.13
CA PRO A 256 7.97 -8.71 -20.33
C PRO A 256 8.99 -7.74 -19.72
N LEU A 257 8.83 -6.43 -19.94
CA LEU A 257 9.72 -5.42 -19.37
C LEU A 257 9.72 -5.48 -17.84
N ALA A 258 8.54 -5.57 -17.22
CA ALA A 258 8.41 -5.70 -15.78
C ALA A 258 9.06 -6.99 -15.25
N SER A 259 8.94 -8.12 -15.97
CA SER A 259 9.65 -9.36 -15.63
C SER A 259 11.15 -9.16 -15.62
N GLU A 260 11.67 -8.50 -16.65
CA GLU A 260 13.11 -8.37 -16.84
C GLU A 260 13.74 -7.45 -15.79
N LEU A 261 13.13 -6.29 -15.57
CA LEU A 261 13.56 -5.38 -14.51
C LEU A 261 13.46 -6.03 -13.13
N ALA A 262 12.51 -6.95 -12.92
CA ALA A 262 12.36 -7.65 -11.63
C ALA A 262 13.52 -8.60 -11.32
N GLN A 263 14.35 -8.96 -12.30
CA GLN A 263 15.55 -9.77 -12.08
C GLN A 263 16.69 -8.97 -11.44
N HIS A 264 16.74 -7.65 -11.68
CA HIS A 264 17.86 -6.79 -11.30
C HIS A 264 17.49 -5.74 -10.24
N TYR A 265 16.22 -5.38 -10.14
CA TYR A 265 15.76 -4.29 -9.29
C TYR A 265 14.84 -4.78 -8.17
N ARG A 266 15.10 -4.29 -6.95
CA ARG A 266 14.21 -4.52 -5.81
C ARG A 266 12.96 -3.65 -5.88
N TYR A 267 13.08 -2.42 -6.37
CA TYR A 267 11.95 -1.50 -6.52
C TYR A 267 11.86 -1.01 -7.95
N ILE A 268 10.70 -1.16 -8.57
CA ILE A 268 10.41 -0.72 -9.94
C ILE A 268 9.26 0.28 -9.85
N LEU A 269 9.52 1.55 -10.15
CA LEU A 269 8.53 2.62 -10.11
C LEU A 269 8.09 2.95 -11.54
N MET A 270 6.83 2.71 -11.87
CA MET A 270 6.25 3.05 -13.18
C MET A 270 5.50 4.38 -13.10
N ASP A 271 6.00 5.43 -13.75
CA ASP A 271 5.25 6.68 -13.93
C ASP A 271 4.33 6.58 -15.15
N LEU A 272 3.02 6.49 -14.91
CA LEU A 272 2.04 6.17 -15.95
C LEU A 272 1.48 7.43 -16.63
N PRO A 273 1.19 7.43 -17.95
CA PRO A 273 0.52 8.54 -18.63
C PRO A 273 -0.87 8.81 -18.07
N ILE A 274 -1.34 10.05 -18.24
CA ILE A 274 -2.62 10.52 -17.67
C ILE A 274 -3.82 9.82 -18.32
N ASP A 275 -3.73 9.58 -19.63
CA ASP A 275 -4.81 8.97 -20.40
C ASP A 275 -4.93 7.48 -20.07
N VAL A 276 -6.16 7.01 -19.84
CA VAL A 276 -6.44 5.59 -19.58
C VAL A 276 -6.47 4.84 -20.91
N ASP A 277 -5.43 4.06 -21.18
CA ASP A 277 -5.35 3.17 -22.34
C ASP A 277 -5.00 1.72 -21.95
N ALA A 278 -4.89 0.84 -22.94
CA ALA A 278 -4.54 -0.57 -22.72
C ALA A 278 -3.16 -0.74 -22.04
N THR A 279 -2.21 0.16 -22.33
CA THR A 279 -0.87 0.16 -21.74
C THR A 279 -0.93 0.48 -20.25
N VAL A 280 -1.68 1.51 -19.86
CA VAL A 280 -1.91 1.88 -18.45
C VAL A 280 -2.61 0.76 -17.70
N LEU A 281 -3.70 0.21 -18.27
CA LEU A 281 -4.41 -0.91 -17.65
C LEU A 281 -3.47 -2.10 -17.45
N LYS A 282 -2.63 -2.42 -18.43
CA LYS A 282 -1.66 -3.50 -18.29
C LYS A 282 -0.63 -3.20 -17.21
N ALA A 283 -0.05 -2.00 -17.17
CA ALA A 283 0.90 -1.61 -16.13
C ALA A 283 0.29 -1.71 -14.72
N LEU A 284 -0.95 -1.28 -14.56
CA LEU A 284 -1.67 -1.40 -13.29
C LEU A 284 -1.90 -2.86 -12.88
N THR A 285 -2.18 -3.77 -13.81
CA THR A 285 -2.29 -5.22 -13.49
C THR A 285 -0.96 -5.84 -13.06
N GLN A 286 0.18 -5.24 -13.41
CA GLN A 286 1.51 -5.73 -13.00
C GLN A 286 1.95 -5.15 -11.65
N ALA A 287 1.32 -4.06 -11.19
CA ALA A 287 1.74 -3.37 -9.98
C ALA A 287 1.35 -4.14 -8.70
N ASP A 288 2.26 -4.17 -7.74
CA ASP A 288 1.96 -4.62 -6.38
C ASP A 288 1.16 -3.58 -5.59
N LEU A 289 1.45 -2.31 -5.86
CA LEU A 289 0.85 -1.15 -5.19
C LEU A 289 0.69 0.00 -6.19
N ILE A 290 -0.45 0.68 -6.12
CA ILE A 290 -0.82 1.78 -7.00
C ILE A 290 -0.94 3.05 -6.15
N TYR A 291 -0.13 4.06 -6.42
CA TYR A 291 -0.27 5.39 -5.82
C TYR A 291 -1.05 6.30 -6.78
N LEU A 292 -2.24 6.72 -6.34
CA LEU A 292 -3.07 7.68 -7.05
C LEU A 292 -2.81 9.08 -6.49
N VAL A 293 -2.13 9.92 -7.26
CA VAL A 293 -1.75 11.29 -6.87
C VAL A 293 -2.81 12.28 -7.34
N THR A 294 -3.28 13.12 -6.42
CA THR A 294 -4.21 14.24 -6.68
C THR A 294 -3.80 15.45 -5.85
N ASP A 295 -4.30 16.64 -6.19
CA ASP A 295 -4.18 17.85 -5.38
C ASP A 295 -5.51 18.18 -4.65
N CYS A 296 -5.56 19.36 -4.01
CA CYS A 296 -6.73 19.85 -3.29
C CYS A 296 -7.71 20.69 -4.14
N THR A 297 -7.58 20.68 -5.47
CA THR A 297 -8.52 21.37 -6.37
C THR A 297 -9.74 20.49 -6.64
N ARG A 298 -10.92 21.11 -6.75
CA ARG A 298 -12.16 20.38 -7.01
C ARG A 298 -12.11 19.62 -8.34
N GLU A 299 -11.49 20.19 -9.37
CA GLU A 299 -11.36 19.55 -10.69
C GLU A 299 -10.53 18.25 -10.62
N SER A 300 -9.32 18.30 -10.05
CA SER A 300 -8.44 17.13 -9.93
C SER A 300 -9.07 16.02 -9.10
N VAL A 301 -9.79 16.37 -8.03
CA VAL A 301 -10.46 15.40 -7.16
C VAL A 301 -11.62 14.72 -7.89
N ILE A 302 -12.44 15.45 -8.64
CA ILE A 302 -13.53 14.87 -9.46
C ILE A 302 -12.96 13.94 -10.53
N ARG A 303 -11.89 14.35 -11.23
CA ARG A 303 -11.20 13.50 -12.21
C ARG A 303 -10.65 12.23 -11.57
N THR A 304 -10.05 12.34 -10.38
CA THR A 304 -9.52 11.20 -9.62
C THR A 304 -10.64 10.24 -9.21
N GLN A 305 -11.80 10.75 -8.77
CA GLN A 305 -12.98 9.92 -8.47
C GLN A 305 -13.46 9.16 -9.72
N ALA A 306 -13.54 9.83 -10.87
CA ALA A 306 -13.92 9.21 -12.14
C ALA A 306 -12.93 8.12 -12.55
N LEU A 307 -11.63 8.38 -12.43
CA LEU A 307 -10.57 7.41 -12.69
C LEU A 307 -10.70 6.18 -11.78
N MET A 308 -10.93 6.38 -10.48
CA MET A 308 -11.11 5.27 -9.54
C MET A 308 -12.31 4.37 -9.90
N ARG A 309 -13.38 4.94 -10.45
CA ARG A 309 -14.52 4.15 -10.96
C ARG A 309 -14.11 3.36 -12.20
N GLN A 310 -13.46 4.01 -13.18
CA GLN A 310 -12.96 3.34 -14.39
C GLN A 310 -12.00 2.18 -14.07
N LEU A 311 -11.05 2.39 -13.15
CA LEU A 311 -10.09 1.36 -12.75
C LEU A 311 -10.75 0.19 -12.02
N ARG A 312 -11.80 0.47 -11.22
CA ARG A 312 -12.57 -0.57 -10.55
C ARG A 312 -13.29 -1.48 -11.56
N ASP A 313 -13.84 -0.87 -12.60
CA ASP A 313 -14.58 -1.57 -13.65
C ASP A 313 -13.63 -2.35 -14.58
N ALA A 314 -12.46 -1.80 -14.88
CA ALA A 314 -11.49 -2.40 -15.81
C ALA A 314 -10.59 -3.48 -15.19
N VAL A 315 -10.16 -3.31 -13.93
CA VAL A 315 -9.13 -4.19 -13.31
C VAL A 315 -9.74 -5.22 -12.36
N GLY A 316 -10.98 -5.03 -11.88
CA GLY A 316 -11.63 -5.95 -10.94
C GLY A 316 -10.97 -5.93 -9.55
N SER A 317 -11.68 -5.35 -8.57
CA SER A 317 -11.31 -5.34 -7.14
C SER A 317 -9.83 -5.07 -6.77
N PRO A 318 -9.31 -3.83 -6.87
CA PRO A 318 -8.04 -3.46 -6.23
C PRO A 318 -8.18 -2.45 -5.08
N PRO A 319 -9.27 -2.40 -4.27
CA PRO A 319 -9.36 -1.34 -3.26
C PRO A 319 -8.20 -1.38 -2.27
N GLN A 320 -7.66 -2.55 -1.93
CA GLN A 320 -6.54 -2.69 -0.97
C GLN A 320 -5.16 -2.37 -1.58
N GLN A 321 -5.01 -2.37 -2.90
CA GLN A 321 -3.73 -2.09 -3.58
C GLN A 321 -3.57 -0.62 -3.99
N MET A 322 -4.63 0.19 -3.93
CA MET A 322 -4.55 1.61 -4.24
C MET A 322 -4.30 2.44 -2.98
N LYS A 323 -3.36 3.37 -3.02
CA LYS A 323 -3.14 4.39 -1.99
C LYS A 323 -3.36 5.78 -2.58
N ILE A 324 -4.17 6.61 -1.92
CA ILE A 324 -4.45 7.98 -2.31
C ILE A 324 -3.39 8.90 -1.73
N VAL A 325 -2.68 9.60 -2.61
CA VAL A 325 -1.67 10.60 -2.28
C VAL A 325 -2.23 11.98 -2.58
N LEU A 326 -2.48 12.77 -1.54
CA LEU A 326 -2.91 14.16 -1.65
C LEU A 326 -1.69 15.08 -1.60
N ASN A 327 -1.36 15.71 -2.72
CA ASN A 327 -0.34 16.74 -2.78
C ASN A 327 -0.92 18.11 -2.38
N LEU A 328 -0.39 18.68 -1.30
CA LEU A 328 -0.80 19.99 -0.82
C LEU A 328 -0.04 21.07 -1.60
N VAL A 329 -0.76 21.97 -2.24
CA VAL A 329 -0.21 23.11 -2.98
C VAL A 329 -0.40 24.41 -2.17
N GLU A 330 0.31 25.52 -2.41
CA GLU A 330 -0.02 26.89 -1.94
C GLU A 330 -0.73 27.68 -3.05
N SER A 331 -1.86 28.34 -2.73
CA SER A 331 -2.66 29.28 -3.58
C SER A 331 -4.13 29.38 -3.12
N GLU A 332 -4.69 30.58 -3.29
CA GLU A 332 -5.91 31.09 -2.68
C GLU A 332 -7.19 30.81 -3.49
N ARG A 333 -8.33 30.74 -2.76
CA ARG A 333 -9.74 30.91 -3.16
C ARG A 333 -10.62 29.68 -3.43
N GLU A 334 -10.13 28.53 -3.91
CA GLU A 334 -11.01 27.37 -4.21
C GLU A 334 -10.39 26.00 -3.86
N ARG A 335 -10.21 25.70 -2.56
CA ARG A 335 -9.65 24.43 -2.11
C ARG A 335 -10.62 23.59 -1.29
N LEU A 336 -10.58 22.29 -1.56
CA LEU A 336 -11.19 21.29 -0.71
C LEU A 336 -10.25 21.01 0.46
N THR A 337 -10.82 20.86 1.65
CA THR A 337 -10.09 20.35 2.82
C THR A 337 -9.74 18.88 2.59
N SER A 338 -8.73 18.33 3.28
CA SER A 338 -8.44 16.88 3.20
C SER A 338 -9.66 16.02 3.54
N ALA A 339 -10.51 16.47 4.47
CA ALA A 339 -11.76 15.79 4.79
C ALA A 339 -12.76 15.83 3.62
N GLN A 340 -12.91 16.99 2.97
CA GLN A 340 -13.78 17.13 1.78
C GLN A 340 -13.25 16.33 0.58
N VAL A 341 -11.93 16.25 0.42
CA VAL A 341 -11.31 15.39 -0.60
C VAL A 341 -11.64 13.92 -0.31
N ALA A 342 -11.42 13.46 0.93
CA ALA A 342 -11.71 12.08 1.32
C ALA A 342 -13.21 11.73 1.16
N GLU A 343 -14.10 12.66 1.53
CA GLU A 343 -15.53 12.53 1.34
C GLU A 343 -15.90 12.44 -0.16
N THR A 344 -15.34 13.33 -0.99
CA THR A 344 -15.59 13.32 -2.43
C THR A 344 -15.05 12.05 -3.10
N LEU A 345 -13.91 11.54 -2.66
CA LEU A 345 -13.33 10.29 -3.17
C LEU A 345 -14.00 9.03 -2.60
N GLU A 346 -14.90 9.19 -1.60
CA GLU A 346 -15.51 8.10 -0.83
C GLU A 346 -14.44 7.14 -0.25
N ARG A 347 -13.28 7.69 0.12
CA ARG A 347 -12.11 6.93 0.55
C ARG A 347 -11.18 7.78 1.41
N PRO A 348 -10.56 7.22 2.47
CA PRO A 348 -9.55 7.93 3.23
C PRO A 348 -8.34 8.28 2.37
N ILE A 349 -7.68 9.38 2.71
CA ILE A 349 -6.37 9.74 2.16
C ILE A 349 -5.30 8.91 2.88
N ASP A 350 -4.47 8.20 2.12
CA ASP A 350 -3.42 7.34 2.67
C ASP A 350 -2.14 8.12 2.97
N LEU A 351 -1.86 9.16 2.19
CA LEU A 351 -0.70 10.04 2.36
C LEU A 351 -1.04 11.48 1.97
N ALA A 352 -0.66 12.43 2.81
CA ALA A 352 -0.65 13.85 2.44
C ALA A 352 0.80 14.31 2.28
N LEU A 353 1.13 14.89 1.12
CA LEU A 353 2.43 15.50 0.87
C LEU A 353 2.32 17.00 1.17
N PRO A 354 3.11 17.53 2.13
CA PRO A 354 3.16 18.97 2.41
C PRO A 354 3.56 19.81 1.20
N HIS A 355 3.19 21.09 1.18
CA HIS A 355 3.61 21.97 0.11
C HIS A 355 5.13 22.19 0.10
N ILE A 356 5.71 22.23 -1.10
CA ILE A 356 7.09 22.66 -1.32
C ILE A 356 7.06 24.12 -1.77
N GLU A 357 7.46 25.02 -0.88
CA GLU A 357 7.63 26.43 -1.20
C GLU A 357 8.78 26.59 -2.20
N THR A 358 8.50 27.17 -3.37
CA THR A 358 9.53 27.51 -4.36
C THR A 358 9.37 28.95 -4.87
N PRO A 359 10.46 29.71 -5.03
CA PRO A 359 10.39 31.08 -5.56
C PRO A 359 9.85 31.16 -7.00
N SER A 360 10.09 30.10 -7.79
CA SER A 360 9.72 29.97 -9.20
C SER A 360 8.33 29.38 -9.45
N GLY A 361 7.71 28.76 -8.43
CA GLY A 361 6.48 27.97 -8.56
C GLY A 361 6.67 26.58 -9.21
N GLU A 362 7.83 26.32 -9.83
CA GLU A 362 8.26 25.00 -10.29
C GLU A 362 9.50 24.53 -9.52
N VAL A 363 9.48 23.28 -9.08
CA VAL A 363 10.58 22.62 -8.36
C VAL A 363 11.53 21.98 -9.37
N SER A 364 12.83 22.31 -9.31
CA SER A 364 13.87 21.64 -10.11
C SER A 364 14.34 20.31 -9.47
N ILE A 365 15.02 19.43 -10.22
CA ILE A 365 15.64 18.22 -9.64
C ILE A 365 16.59 18.59 -8.50
N ASP A 366 17.49 19.54 -8.73
CA ASP A 366 18.51 19.90 -7.73
C ASP A 366 17.86 20.43 -6.45
N GLU A 367 16.79 21.22 -6.59
CA GLU A 367 16.02 21.73 -5.46
C GLU A 367 15.31 20.60 -4.71
N LEU A 368 14.68 19.67 -5.44
CA LEU A 368 14.07 18.48 -4.84
C LEU A 368 15.12 17.66 -4.08
N LEU A 369 16.27 17.37 -4.68
CA LEU A 369 17.33 16.57 -4.05
C LEU A 369 17.87 17.25 -2.78
N ARG A 370 18.12 18.57 -2.83
CA ARG A 370 18.50 19.35 -1.64
C ARG A 370 17.41 19.31 -0.57
N LEU A 371 16.14 19.41 -0.96
CA LEU A 371 15.03 19.30 -0.02
C LEU A 371 14.97 17.91 0.63
N LEU A 372 15.22 16.84 -0.14
CA LEU A 372 15.28 15.48 0.38
C LEU A 372 16.50 15.22 1.28
N ASP A 373 17.57 16.02 1.14
CA ASP A 373 18.71 16.02 2.08
C ASP A 373 18.34 16.68 3.42
N GLN A 374 17.40 17.63 3.41
CA GLN A 374 16.90 18.29 4.61
C GLN A 374 15.94 17.38 5.38
N ARG A 375 16.47 16.57 6.29
CA ARG A 375 15.70 15.60 7.09
C ARG A 375 14.51 16.17 7.88
N ASN A 376 14.53 17.47 8.18
CA ASN A 376 13.45 18.15 8.90
C ASN A 376 12.37 18.73 7.99
N SER A 377 12.58 18.71 6.65
CA SER A 377 11.57 19.15 5.70
C SER A 377 10.32 18.28 5.84
N PRO A 378 9.12 18.87 6.03
CA PRO A 378 7.88 18.11 6.12
C PRO A 378 7.64 17.20 4.90
N TYR A 379 7.95 17.67 3.70
CA TYR A 379 7.82 16.88 2.47
C TYR A 379 8.80 15.71 2.45
N ALA A 380 10.08 15.95 2.78
CA ALA A 380 11.08 14.89 2.84
C ALA A 380 10.70 13.82 3.88
N ARG A 381 10.18 14.22 5.05
CA ARG A 381 9.68 13.29 6.08
C ARG A 381 8.53 12.43 5.57
N ALA A 382 7.56 13.01 4.87
CA ALA A 382 6.41 12.28 4.34
C ALA A 382 6.84 11.22 3.32
N VAL A 383 7.70 11.57 2.36
CA VAL A 383 8.20 10.62 1.35
C VAL A 383 9.13 9.57 1.95
N ARG A 384 9.99 9.98 2.89
CA ARG A 384 10.89 9.07 3.63
C ARG A 384 10.10 8.02 4.41
N TYR A 385 9.01 8.40 5.08
CA TYR A 385 8.13 7.45 5.76
C TYR A 385 7.63 6.37 4.80
N VAL A 386 7.16 6.76 3.61
CA VAL A 386 6.69 5.79 2.59
C VAL A 386 7.81 4.85 2.16
N ALA A 387 9.01 5.38 1.91
CA ALA A 387 10.16 4.56 1.55
C ALA A 387 10.54 3.55 2.66
N ARG A 388 10.48 3.97 3.92
CA ARG A 388 10.76 3.12 5.08
C ARG A 388 9.68 2.07 5.31
N ASP A 389 8.41 2.41 5.08
CA ASP A 389 7.28 1.47 5.11
C ASP A 389 7.46 0.36 4.07
N LEU A 390 7.71 0.75 2.81
CA LEU A 390 8.01 -0.18 1.71
C LEU A 390 9.29 -1.00 1.94
N GLY A 391 10.22 -0.47 2.72
CA GLY A 391 11.45 -1.14 3.14
C GLY A 391 11.28 -2.12 4.29
N GLY A 392 10.14 -2.10 5.00
CA GLY A 392 9.99 -2.81 6.27
C GLY A 392 10.93 -2.28 7.36
N LEU A 393 11.28 -0.99 7.29
CA LEU A 393 12.28 -0.33 8.15
C LEU A 393 11.66 0.54 9.25
N LEU A 394 10.34 0.51 9.41
CA LEU A 394 9.62 1.37 10.35
C LEU A 394 10.05 1.11 11.79
N VAL A 395 10.29 2.19 12.53
CA VAL A 395 10.64 2.15 13.95
C VAL A 395 9.51 2.78 14.76
N GLY A 396 8.98 2.02 15.71
CA GLY A 396 7.93 2.48 16.63
C GLY A 396 8.49 2.87 18.01
N LEU A 397 7.95 3.95 18.57
CA LEU A 397 8.24 4.43 19.92
C LEU A 397 7.01 4.30 20.82
N ALA A 398 7.13 3.56 21.92
CA ALA A 398 6.09 3.43 22.93
C ALA A 398 6.44 4.23 24.19
N LEU A 399 5.59 5.18 24.56
CA LEU A 399 5.79 6.09 25.70
C LEU A 399 4.89 5.72 26.89
N GLY A 400 5.51 5.37 28.01
CA GLY A 400 4.80 4.99 29.24
C GLY A 400 4.07 6.14 29.95
N SER A 401 3.23 5.80 30.93
CA SER A 401 2.65 6.75 31.88
C SER A 401 3.64 7.10 33.01
N GLY A 402 3.41 8.16 33.79
CA GLY A 402 4.34 8.55 34.86
C GLY A 402 4.08 9.88 35.56
N ALA A 403 2.88 10.46 35.48
CA ALA A 403 2.56 11.79 36.03
C ALA A 403 3.62 12.86 35.65
N ALA A 404 4.10 13.69 36.58
CA ALA A 404 5.06 14.76 36.29
C ALA A 404 6.44 14.23 35.79
N LEU A 405 6.82 13.00 36.15
CA LEU A 405 8.05 12.36 35.64
C LEU A 405 7.93 11.99 34.16
N GLY A 406 6.72 11.94 33.61
CA GLY A 406 6.48 11.71 32.18
C GLY A 406 7.04 12.79 31.26
N LEU A 407 7.39 13.98 31.78
CA LEU A 407 8.12 14.99 31.02
C LEU A 407 9.53 14.53 30.60
N ALA A 408 10.08 13.48 31.23
CA ALA A 408 11.34 12.86 30.81
C ALA A 408 11.30 12.35 29.36
N HIS A 409 10.11 12.00 28.84
CA HIS A 409 9.93 11.63 27.43
C HIS A 409 10.40 12.73 26.47
N ILE A 410 10.27 14.00 26.85
CA ILE A 410 10.78 15.14 26.04
C ILE A 410 12.30 15.06 25.92
N GLY A 411 13.00 14.70 27.00
CA GLY A 411 14.45 14.50 26.99
C GLY A 411 14.88 13.36 26.05
N VAL A 412 14.13 12.26 26.04
CA VAL A 412 14.36 11.13 25.13
C VAL A 412 14.15 11.55 23.66
N LEU A 413 13.06 12.25 23.37
CA LEU A 413 12.77 12.78 22.02
C LEU A 413 13.87 13.75 21.54
N LYS A 414 14.40 14.60 22.42
CA LYS A 414 15.54 15.48 22.11
C LYS A 414 16.77 14.69 21.67
N VAL A 415 17.04 13.54 22.29
CA VAL A 415 18.15 12.66 21.90
C VAL A 415 17.86 12.03 20.54
N PHE A 416 16.64 11.52 20.30
CA PHE A 416 16.30 10.97 18.99
C PHE A 416 16.42 11.99 17.85
N GLU A 417 15.97 13.23 18.08
CA GLU A 417 16.12 14.32 17.12
C GLU A 417 17.61 14.65 16.89
N ARG A 418 18.40 14.80 17.97
CA ARG A 418 19.83 15.15 17.88
C ARG A 418 20.68 14.07 17.21
N GLU A 419 20.43 12.81 17.54
CA GLU A 419 21.15 11.66 16.98
C GLU A 419 20.56 11.19 15.65
N HIS A 420 19.52 11.87 15.15
CA HIS A 420 18.84 11.58 13.88
C HIS A 420 18.29 10.14 13.80
N ILE A 421 17.82 9.61 14.92
CA ILE A 421 17.19 8.29 15.00
C ILE A 421 15.77 8.42 14.44
N PRO A 422 15.43 7.70 13.35
CA PRO A 422 14.11 7.78 12.75
C PRO A 422 13.09 7.10 13.67
N ILE A 423 12.03 7.83 14.02
CA ILE A 423 10.84 7.31 14.69
C ILE A 423 9.67 7.56 13.76
N ASP A 424 9.07 6.48 13.27
CA ASP A 424 8.04 6.51 12.24
C ASP A 424 6.63 6.36 12.83
N LEU A 425 6.54 5.68 13.97
CA LEU A 425 5.29 5.41 14.68
C LEU A 425 5.47 5.80 16.16
N VAL A 426 4.44 6.38 16.77
CA VAL A 426 4.44 6.65 18.21
C VAL A 426 3.13 6.20 18.84
N SER A 427 3.23 5.60 20.02
CA SER A 427 2.10 5.25 20.87
C SER A 427 2.42 5.67 22.29
N GLY A 428 1.41 5.94 23.11
CA GLY A 428 1.65 6.26 24.50
C GLY A 428 0.43 6.15 25.40
N SER A 429 0.67 6.23 26.71
CA SER A 429 -0.37 6.20 27.74
C SER A 429 -0.32 7.44 28.63
N SER A 430 -1.49 8.06 28.88
CA SER A 430 -1.63 9.27 29.70
C SER A 430 -0.67 10.39 29.26
N ILE A 431 0.27 10.81 30.10
CA ILE A 431 1.28 11.82 29.76
C ILE A 431 2.15 11.42 28.55
N GLY A 432 2.44 10.13 28.36
CA GLY A 432 3.15 9.64 27.18
C GLY A 432 2.34 9.81 25.91
N ALA A 433 1.01 9.64 25.96
CA ALA A 433 0.13 9.89 24.83
C ALA A 433 0.09 11.38 24.46
N LEU A 434 0.08 12.26 25.47
CA LEU A 434 0.09 13.71 25.25
C LEU A 434 1.41 14.17 24.60
N VAL A 435 2.55 13.79 25.18
CA VAL A 435 3.88 14.15 24.64
C VAL A 435 4.08 13.55 23.25
N GLY A 436 3.77 12.26 23.07
CA GLY A 436 3.87 11.58 21.78
C GLY A 436 2.95 12.17 20.72
N GLY A 437 1.71 12.53 21.09
CA GLY A 437 0.74 13.14 20.17
C GLY A 437 1.17 14.52 19.69
N LEU A 438 1.65 15.38 20.59
CA LEU A 438 2.18 16.69 20.20
C LEU A 438 3.42 16.57 19.32
N TRP A 439 4.34 15.67 19.67
CA TRP A 439 5.52 15.40 18.86
C TRP A 439 5.15 14.89 17.45
N ALA A 440 4.20 13.94 17.36
CA ALA A 440 3.68 13.44 16.09
C ALA A 440 2.98 14.51 15.26
N SER A 441 2.37 15.53 15.88
CA SER A 441 1.79 16.68 15.17
C SER A 441 2.82 17.65 14.58
N GLY A 442 4.12 17.36 14.75
CA GLY A 442 5.22 18.16 14.20
C GLY A 442 5.85 19.15 15.17
N VAL A 443 5.44 19.14 16.45
CA VAL A 443 6.08 19.97 17.49
C VAL A 443 7.43 19.36 17.85
N SER A 444 8.51 20.13 17.69
CA SER A 444 9.86 19.66 18.01
C SER A 444 10.03 19.40 19.51
N ALA A 445 10.95 18.52 19.89
CA ALA A 445 11.21 18.24 21.30
C ALA A 445 11.68 19.49 22.06
N GLN A 446 12.34 20.43 21.38
CA GLN A 446 12.73 21.73 21.96
C GLN A 446 11.53 22.68 22.17
N GLU A 447 10.51 22.62 21.31
CA GLU A 447 9.24 23.34 21.55
C GLU A 447 8.45 22.73 22.70
N LEU A 448 8.39 21.39 22.77
CA LEU A 448 7.76 20.68 23.88
C LEU A 448 8.42 21.03 25.21
N GLU A 449 9.75 21.12 25.24
CA GLU A 449 10.49 21.57 26.42
C GLU A 449 10.11 23.01 26.80
N ARG A 450 10.07 23.94 25.83
CA ARG A 450 9.63 25.32 26.08
C ARG A 450 8.20 25.40 26.60
N MET A 451 7.29 24.55 26.10
CA MET A 451 5.92 24.45 26.59
C MET A 451 5.90 23.89 28.03
N ALA A 452 6.66 22.84 28.30
CA ALA A 452 6.74 22.22 29.62
C ALA A 452 7.30 23.18 30.69
N LEU A 453 8.31 23.98 30.34
CA LEU A 453 8.92 24.95 31.25
C LEU A 453 8.01 26.15 31.60
N ARG A 454 6.87 26.33 30.91
CA ARG A 454 5.86 27.33 31.29
C ARG A 454 5.05 26.92 32.51
N PHE A 455 5.03 25.63 32.87
CA PHE A 455 4.36 25.15 34.08
C PHE A 455 5.24 25.43 35.30
N LYS A 456 4.81 26.36 36.16
CA LYS A 456 5.57 26.78 37.35
C LYS A 456 5.40 25.82 38.54
N ASN A 457 4.37 24.96 38.52
CA ASN A 457 4.11 23.96 39.55
C ASN A 457 3.87 22.57 38.90
N PRO A 458 4.44 21.46 39.42
CA PRO A 458 4.16 20.10 38.93
C PRO A 458 2.66 19.74 38.90
N TRP A 459 1.86 20.39 39.73
CA TRP A 459 0.40 20.21 39.78
C TRP A 459 -0.36 21.02 38.71
N ASP A 460 0.26 22.00 38.05
CA ASP A 460 -0.35 22.78 36.96
C ASP A 460 -0.55 21.95 35.70
N ILE A 461 0.12 20.78 35.56
CA ILE A 461 -0.20 19.79 34.52
C ILE A 461 -1.68 19.39 34.57
N ARG A 462 -2.35 19.42 35.75
CA ARG A 462 -3.79 19.19 35.83
C ARG A 462 -4.59 20.23 35.04
N ARG A 463 -4.09 21.44 34.77
CA ARG A 463 -4.76 22.43 33.91
C ARG A 463 -4.77 22.05 32.43
N LEU A 464 -3.86 21.16 31.99
CA LEU A 464 -3.96 20.50 30.67
C LEU A 464 -5.09 19.47 30.62
N PHE A 465 -5.44 18.86 31.76
CA PHE A 465 -6.45 17.80 31.87
C PHE A 465 -7.81 18.29 32.38
N VAL A 466 -7.83 19.43 33.07
CA VAL A 466 -8.99 20.07 33.69
C VAL A 466 -9.13 21.44 33.07
N PHE A 467 -9.95 21.52 32.02
CA PHE A 467 -10.60 22.72 31.50
C PHE A 467 -9.79 24.03 31.63
N ASP A 468 -8.86 24.26 30.71
CA ASP A 468 -8.48 25.62 30.34
C ASP A 468 -9.04 25.93 28.94
N LEU A 469 -10.25 26.51 28.92
CA LEU A 469 -10.90 27.10 27.75
C LEU A 469 -10.27 28.46 27.36
N GLY A 470 -9.10 28.80 27.92
CA GLY A 470 -8.28 29.92 27.51
C GLY A 470 -7.53 29.63 26.20
N LEU A 471 -8.23 29.78 25.08
CA LEU A 471 -7.61 29.86 23.75
C LEU A 471 -6.44 30.87 23.76
N PRO A 472 -5.22 30.51 23.30
CA PRO A 472 -4.19 31.49 23.04
C PRO A 472 -4.66 32.36 21.87
N ALA A 473 -4.94 33.64 22.14
CA ALA A 473 -5.40 34.62 21.16
C ALA A 473 -4.38 34.93 20.03
N ALA A 474 -3.28 34.20 19.93
CA ALA A 474 -2.26 34.35 18.89
C ALA A 474 -2.17 33.16 17.92
N SER A 475 -2.97 32.10 18.09
CA SER A 475 -3.06 30.97 17.14
C SER A 475 -4.33 30.98 16.27
N LEU A 476 -5.07 32.10 16.29
CA LEU A 476 -6.37 32.29 15.63
C LEU A 476 -6.29 32.55 14.11
N VAL A 477 -5.10 32.48 13.50
CA VAL A 477 -4.94 32.54 12.03
C VAL A 477 -4.73 31.15 11.39
N ILE A 478 -4.51 30.11 12.20
CA ILE A 478 -4.45 28.69 11.72
C ILE A 478 -5.81 27.99 11.93
N GLY A 479 -6.82 28.75 12.38
CA GLY A 479 -8.11 28.27 12.87
C GLY A 479 -9.29 28.28 11.90
N ALA A 480 -9.07 28.34 10.57
CA ALA A 480 -10.19 28.32 9.60
C ALA A 480 -10.54 26.93 9.04
N LEU A 481 -9.79 25.86 9.38
CA LEU A 481 -10.05 24.51 8.87
C LEU A 481 -10.39 23.46 9.95
N ALA A 482 -10.31 23.83 11.23
CA ALA A 482 -10.62 22.95 12.36
C ALA A 482 -12.10 23.04 12.84
N GLY A 483 -13.00 23.63 12.05
CA GLY A 483 -14.40 23.84 12.44
C GLY A 483 -15.28 22.58 12.37
N GLY A 484 -14.93 21.59 11.54
CA GLY A 484 -15.75 20.38 11.35
C GLY A 484 -15.35 19.20 12.24
N LEU A 485 -14.09 19.14 12.69
CA LEU A 485 -13.55 17.99 13.44
C LEU A 485 -13.70 18.14 14.97
N MET A 486 -13.94 19.36 15.46
CA MET A 486 -14.10 19.66 16.90
C MET A 486 -15.34 18.98 17.52
N GLY A 487 -16.42 18.75 16.77
CA GLY A 487 -17.62 18.08 17.29
C GLY A 487 -17.44 16.57 17.51
N VAL A 488 -16.68 15.91 16.63
CA VAL A 488 -16.42 14.46 16.71
C VAL A 488 -15.28 14.15 17.67
N LEU A 489 -14.23 14.98 17.70
CA LEU A 489 -13.18 14.87 18.70
C LEU A 489 -13.71 15.17 20.10
N ALA A 490 -14.58 16.17 20.29
CA ALA A 490 -15.22 16.38 21.60
C ALA A 490 -16.02 15.14 22.07
N GLY A 491 -16.68 14.42 21.16
CA GLY A 491 -17.39 13.17 21.46
C GLY A 491 -16.46 11.97 21.77
N VAL A 492 -15.35 11.83 21.04
CA VAL A 492 -14.35 10.76 21.25
C VAL A 492 -13.50 11.02 22.49
N TRP A 493 -13.13 12.27 22.77
CA TRP A 493 -12.44 12.67 24.00
C TRP A 493 -13.38 12.59 25.20
N ALA A 494 -14.66 12.96 25.08
CA ALA A 494 -15.65 12.70 26.13
C ALA A 494 -15.85 11.19 26.33
N GLY A 495 -15.88 10.37 25.29
CA GLY A 495 -16.01 8.91 25.37
C GLY A 495 -14.79 8.22 26.00
N LEU A 496 -13.57 8.64 25.65
CA LEU A 496 -12.32 8.13 26.23
C LEU A 496 -12.12 8.62 27.67
N LEU A 497 -12.50 9.86 27.98
CA LEU A 497 -12.43 10.41 29.33
C LEU A 497 -13.51 9.80 30.23
N LEU A 498 -14.74 9.59 29.72
CA LEU A 498 -15.81 8.89 30.44
C LEU A 498 -15.47 7.41 30.61
N GLY A 499 -14.91 6.74 29.58
CA GLY A 499 -14.41 5.37 29.68
C GLY A 499 -13.25 5.23 30.68
N PHE A 500 -12.33 6.21 30.70
CA PHE A 500 -11.23 6.27 31.67
C PHE A 500 -11.73 6.54 33.10
N ILE A 501 -12.66 7.49 33.27
CA ILE A 501 -13.27 7.81 34.58
C ILE A 501 -14.11 6.64 35.08
N VAL A 502 -14.90 5.99 34.22
CA VAL A 502 -15.71 4.80 34.58
C VAL A 502 -14.81 3.61 34.92
N CYS A 503 -13.74 3.35 34.18
CA CYS A 503 -12.79 2.28 34.50
C CYS A 503 -12.02 2.53 35.80
N VAL A 504 -11.61 3.77 36.06
CA VAL A 504 -10.92 4.14 37.31
C VAL A 504 -11.88 4.11 38.51
N ILE A 505 -13.13 4.57 38.33
CA ILE A 505 -14.15 4.53 39.39
C ILE A 505 -14.62 3.09 39.66
N LEU A 506 -14.82 2.25 38.64
CA LEU A 506 -15.11 0.82 38.83
C LEU A 506 -13.94 0.08 39.47
N ALA A 507 -12.69 0.36 39.09
CA ALA A 507 -11.51 -0.25 39.70
C ALA A 507 -11.33 0.15 41.18
N LEU A 508 -11.66 1.41 41.53
CA LEU A 508 -11.63 1.91 42.90
C LEU A 508 -12.82 1.42 43.76
N LEU A 509 -14.01 1.23 43.16
CA LEU A 509 -15.22 0.77 43.85
C LEU A 509 -15.32 -0.77 43.96
N MET A 510 -14.85 -1.51 42.95
CA MET A 510 -14.91 -2.98 42.90
C MET A 510 -13.62 -3.65 43.37
N GLY A 511 -12.49 -2.94 43.37
CA GLY A 511 -11.21 -3.44 43.88
C GLY A 511 -11.24 -3.95 45.33
N PRO A 512 -12.03 -3.36 46.25
CA PRO A 512 -12.21 -3.89 47.60
C PRO A 512 -13.17 -5.10 47.70
N LEU A 513 -13.96 -5.39 46.67
CA LEU A 513 -15.02 -6.42 46.69
C LEU A 513 -14.63 -7.73 46.00
N VAL A 514 -13.54 -7.74 45.23
CA VAL A 514 -13.02 -8.96 44.58
C VAL A 514 -11.53 -9.05 44.89
N GLY A 515 -11.19 -9.73 45.98
CA GLY A 515 -9.82 -9.83 46.47
C GLY A 515 -8.85 -10.41 45.43
N GLY A 516 -7.74 -9.69 45.19
CA GLY A 516 -6.58 -10.21 44.48
C GLY A 516 -5.57 -9.13 44.06
N PRO A 517 -4.30 -9.18 44.51
CA PRO A 517 -3.19 -8.36 44.01
C PRO A 517 -2.28 -9.18 43.05
N ILE A 518 -1.90 -8.62 41.90
CA ILE A 518 -0.80 -9.16 41.05
C ILE A 518 0.02 -7.96 40.56
N GLN A 519 1.10 -7.58 41.25
CA GLN A 519 2.48 -8.09 41.15
C GLN A 519 3.19 -7.75 39.82
N GLY A 520 3.71 -6.53 39.72
CA GLY A 520 4.68 -6.10 38.70
C GLY A 520 6.07 -5.73 39.27
N ALA A 521 6.34 -6.01 40.55
CA ALA A 521 7.49 -5.48 41.26
C ALA A 521 8.48 -6.54 41.82
N GLN A 522 8.40 -7.81 41.40
CA GLN A 522 9.29 -8.88 41.89
C GLN A 522 10.20 -9.54 40.84
N LEU A 523 10.30 -8.99 39.63
CA LEU A 523 11.20 -9.52 38.57
C LEU A 523 12.50 -8.73 38.37
N MET A 524 12.87 -7.85 39.32
CA MET A 524 14.10 -7.03 39.28
C MET A 524 15.02 -7.27 40.51
N ALA A 525 14.87 -8.41 41.17
CA ALA A 525 15.80 -8.82 42.22
C ALA A 525 15.92 -10.35 42.23
N HIS A 526 16.59 -10.90 41.20
CA HIS A 526 17.56 -12.00 41.31
C HIS A 526 18.26 -12.22 39.97
#